data_AF-A0AAV7ADU3-F1
#
_entry.id   AF-A0AAV7ADU3-F1
#
_cell.length_a   1.000
_cell.length_b   1.000
_cell.length_c   1.000
_cell.angle_alpha   90.00
_cell.angle_beta   90.00
_cell.angle_gamma   90.00
#
_symmetry.space_group_name_H-M   'P 1'
#
loop_
_entity.id
_entity.type
_entity.pdbx_description
1 polymer ?
#
loop_
_entity_poly.entity_id
_entity_poly.type
_entity_poly.pdbx_seq_one_letter_code
_entity_poly.pdbx_strand_id
1 'polypeptide(L)'
;MADFLQDYKREHQSYVTLLFCSAYLYKQAFAIPGSSFLNLLAGALFGPWTGLFLCCTLTSLGATSCYFLSQAFGKQILILYFPEKVSMMQNKIEENRSGLFFFLLFLRLFPMTPNWFLNLSSPILNVPVGQFFFSVLIGLLPYNFICVQTGSILSQIKSLDDMFSWGTLLKLLAIALVALIPGTIVKRFSHHKLEGKELIVNGRKSM
;
A
#
# COMPACT_ATOMS: atom_id res chain seq x y z
N MET A 1 -12.75 -6.07 39.80
CA MET A 1 -12.26 -4.98 38.92
C MET A 1 -11.68 -5.50 37.61
N ALA A 2 -10.93 -6.62 37.60
CA ALA A 2 -10.44 -7.26 36.37
C ALA A 2 -11.56 -7.86 35.49
N ASP A 3 -12.62 -8.41 36.10
CA ASP A 3 -13.75 -8.99 35.34
C ASP A 3 -14.61 -7.93 34.63
N PHE A 4 -14.80 -6.75 35.24
CA PHE A 4 -15.50 -5.62 34.63
C PHE A 4 -14.78 -5.04 33.40
N LEU A 5 -13.44 -5.08 33.40
CA LEU A 5 -12.62 -4.67 32.25
C LEU A 5 -12.61 -5.73 31.14
N GLN A 6 -12.77 -7.02 31.47
CA GLN A 6 -12.99 -8.06 30.47
C GLN A 6 -14.38 -7.98 29.85
N ASP A 7 -15.41 -7.62 30.61
CA ASP A 7 -16.77 -7.38 30.07
C ASP A 7 -16.84 -6.13 29.20
N TYR A 8 -16.18 -5.02 29.56
CA TYR A 8 -16.12 -3.81 28.71
C TYR A 8 -15.32 -4.04 27.41
N LYS A 9 -14.26 -4.87 27.47
CA LYS A 9 -13.52 -5.32 26.28
C LYS A 9 -14.36 -6.24 25.39
N ARG A 10 -15.29 -7.00 25.98
CA ARG A 10 -16.25 -7.87 25.28
C ARG A 10 -17.42 -7.08 24.68
N GLU A 11 -17.78 -5.93 25.24
CA GLU A 11 -18.84 -5.03 24.72
C GLU A 11 -18.38 -4.07 23.60
N HIS A 12 -17.11 -3.62 23.58
CA HIS A 12 -16.65 -2.58 22.63
C HIS A 12 -15.61 -3.01 21.58
N GLN A 13 -15.36 -4.32 21.41
CA GLN A 13 -14.50 -4.84 20.35
C GLN A 13 -15.01 -4.46 18.94
N SER A 14 -16.33 -4.35 18.79
CA SER A 14 -17.00 -3.88 17.57
C SER A 14 -16.67 -2.41 17.26
N TYR A 15 -16.61 -1.54 18.27
CA TYR A 15 -16.34 -0.11 18.09
C TYR A 15 -14.91 0.16 17.62
N VAL A 16 -13.92 -0.53 18.23
CA VAL A 16 -12.51 -0.46 17.79
C VAL A 16 -12.35 -0.97 16.36
N THR A 17 -13.02 -2.08 16.03
CA THR A 17 -13.01 -2.65 14.68
C THR A 17 -13.66 -1.71 13.68
N LEU A 18 -14.82 -1.13 14.00
CA LEU A 18 -15.50 -0.16 13.15
C LEU A 18 -14.65 1.08 12.91
N LEU A 19 -14.08 1.67 13.97
CA LEU A 19 -13.21 2.83 13.85
C LEU A 19 -11.98 2.52 12.98
N PHE A 20 -11.36 1.35 13.18
CA PHE A 20 -10.25 0.89 12.36
C PHE A 20 -10.65 0.75 10.88
N CYS A 21 -11.77 0.07 10.60
CA CYS A 21 -12.30 -0.11 9.25
C CYS A 21 -12.59 1.25 8.58
N SER A 22 -13.26 2.16 9.29
CA SER A 22 -13.58 3.50 8.79
C SER A 22 -12.33 4.30 8.49
N ALA A 23 -11.34 4.30 9.39
CA ALA A 23 -10.06 4.99 9.17
C ALA A 23 -9.28 4.39 8.00
N TYR A 24 -9.26 3.07 7.87
CA TYR A 24 -8.63 2.35 6.77
C TYR A 24 -9.27 2.72 5.43
N LEU A 25 -10.59 2.61 5.34
CA LEU A 25 -11.35 2.92 4.13
C LEU A 25 -11.19 4.38 3.73
N TYR A 26 -11.27 5.31 4.69
CA TYR A 26 -11.04 6.72 4.45
C TYR A 26 -9.65 6.95 3.85
N LYS A 27 -8.60 6.48 4.53
CA LYS A 27 -7.21 6.61 4.06
C LYS A 27 -7.01 6.00 2.68
N GLN A 28 -7.63 4.86 2.41
CA GLN A 28 -7.50 4.15 1.13
C GLN A 28 -8.30 4.83 0.01
N ALA A 29 -9.50 5.31 0.29
CA ALA A 29 -10.37 6.02 -0.65
C ALA A 29 -9.74 7.34 -1.12
N PHE A 30 -9.12 8.08 -0.19
CA PHE A 30 -8.41 9.33 -0.47
C PHE A 30 -6.95 9.12 -0.90
N ALA A 31 -6.54 7.88 -1.21
CA ALA A 31 -5.22 7.57 -1.76
C ALA A 31 -4.03 8.04 -0.87
N ILE A 32 -4.23 8.17 0.43
CA ILE A 32 -3.22 8.66 1.38
C ILE A 32 -2.16 7.56 1.59
N PRO A 33 -0.86 7.84 1.46
CA PRO A 33 0.20 6.83 1.66
C PRO A 33 0.28 6.34 3.13
N GLY A 34 0.98 5.22 3.38
CA GLY A 34 1.18 4.66 4.73
C GLY A 34 0.24 3.51 5.12
N SER A 35 -0.16 2.66 4.17
CA SER A 35 -1.02 1.48 4.44
C SER A 35 -0.32 0.43 5.30
N SER A 36 1.02 0.38 5.25
CA SER A 36 1.84 -0.57 6.01
C SER A 36 1.57 -0.50 7.51
N PHE A 37 1.35 0.71 8.06
CA PHE A 37 1.12 0.91 9.48
C PHE A 37 -0.21 0.32 9.94
N LEU A 38 -1.29 0.58 9.19
CA LEU A 38 -2.61 0.01 9.51
C LEU A 38 -2.62 -1.51 9.34
N ASN A 39 -1.91 -2.05 8.35
CA ASN A 39 -1.76 -3.50 8.18
C ASN A 39 -1.01 -4.13 9.36
N LEU A 40 0.07 -3.50 9.82
CA LEU A 40 0.81 -3.92 11.02
C LEU A 40 -0.10 -3.89 12.26
N LEU A 41 -0.85 -2.80 12.44
CA LEU A 41 -1.79 -2.64 13.54
C LEU A 41 -2.89 -3.71 13.50
N ALA A 42 -3.41 -4.05 12.32
CA ALA A 42 -4.39 -5.12 12.17
C ALA A 42 -3.83 -6.48 12.63
N GLY A 43 -2.58 -6.79 12.30
CA GLY A 43 -1.91 -7.99 12.78
C GLY A 43 -1.72 -8.01 14.29
N ALA A 44 -1.41 -6.86 14.88
CA ALA A 44 -1.23 -6.72 16.32
C ALA A 44 -2.55 -6.83 17.10
N LEU A 45 -3.66 -6.36 16.53
CA LEU A 45 -4.98 -6.33 17.18
C LEU A 45 -5.79 -7.61 16.96
N PHE A 46 -5.79 -8.14 15.73
CA PHE A 46 -6.68 -9.22 15.30
C PHE A 46 -5.94 -10.54 15.03
N GLY A 47 -4.60 -10.55 15.12
CA GLY A 47 -3.78 -11.71 14.79
C GLY A 47 -3.55 -11.89 13.28
N PRO A 48 -2.80 -12.92 12.88
CA PRO A 48 -2.27 -13.04 11.53
C PRO A 48 -3.34 -13.35 10.49
N TRP A 49 -4.25 -14.29 10.78
CA TRP A 49 -5.25 -14.75 9.82
C TRP A 49 -6.45 -13.80 9.71
N THR A 50 -7.04 -13.42 10.84
CA THR A 50 -8.17 -12.47 10.87
C THR A 50 -7.74 -11.08 10.40
N GLY A 51 -6.56 -10.61 10.82
CA GLY A 51 -5.99 -9.35 10.36
C GLY A 51 -5.69 -9.35 8.87
N LEU A 52 -5.22 -10.46 8.30
CA LEU A 52 -4.98 -10.58 6.86
C LEU A 52 -6.29 -10.49 6.08
N PHE A 53 -7.29 -11.27 6.46
CA PHE A 53 -8.59 -11.27 5.79
C PHE A 53 -9.24 -9.88 5.84
N LEU A 54 -9.20 -9.25 7.02
CA LEU A 54 -9.72 -7.89 7.21
C LEU A 54 -8.94 -6.87 6.36
N CYS A 55 -7.61 -6.91 6.36
CA CYS A 55 -6.80 -6.00 5.54
C CYS A 55 -7.05 -6.18 4.05
N CYS A 56 -7.11 -7.42 3.54
CA CYS A 56 -7.34 -7.69 2.12
C CYS A 56 -8.73 -7.22 1.66
N THR A 57 -9.76 -7.42 2.49
CA THR A 57 -11.12 -6.93 2.20
C THR A 57 -11.18 -5.40 2.24
N LEU A 58 -10.65 -4.76 3.29
CA LEU A 58 -10.61 -3.30 3.41
C LEU A 58 -9.76 -2.64 2.32
N THR A 59 -8.63 -3.24 1.94
CA THR A 59 -7.78 -2.73 0.86
C THR A 59 -8.53 -2.76 -0.47
N SER A 60 -9.19 -3.88 -0.78
CA SER A 60 -9.92 -4.05 -2.04
C SER A 60 -11.13 -3.12 -2.11
N LEU A 61 -11.91 -3.03 -1.03
CA LEU A 61 -13.06 -2.12 -0.95
C LEU A 61 -12.62 -0.65 -1.01
N GLY A 62 -11.64 -0.24 -0.21
CA GLY A 62 -11.15 1.14 -0.20
C GLY A 62 -10.49 1.55 -1.53
N ALA A 63 -9.76 0.64 -2.17
CA ALA A 63 -9.20 0.88 -3.51
C ALA A 63 -10.30 1.05 -4.56
N THR A 64 -11.40 0.30 -4.42
CA THR A 64 -12.57 0.41 -5.29
C THR A 64 -13.33 1.72 -5.04
N SER A 65 -13.43 2.18 -3.79
CA SER A 65 -13.95 3.51 -3.48
C SER A 65 -13.10 4.62 -4.10
N CYS A 66 -11.77 4.50 -4.03
CA CYS A 66 -10.84 5.42 -4.70
C CYS A 66 -11.03 5.40 -6.22
N TYR A 67 -11.20 4.22 -6.81
CA TYR A 67 -11.50 4.05 -8.24
C TYR A 67 -12.78 4.82 -8.61
N PHE A 68 -13.88 4.63 -7.88
CA PHE A 68 -15.14 5.32 -8.20
C PHE A 68 -15.04 6.83 -8.01
N LEU A 69 -14.34 7.29 -6.98
CA LEU A 69 -14.09 8.72 -6.77
C LEU A 69 -13.28 9.32 -7.92
N SER A 70 -12.25 8.63 -8.39
CA SER A 70 -11.47 9.03 -9.56
C SER A 70 -12.29 8.96 -10.84
N GLN A 71 -13.17 7.98 -11.00
CA GLN A 71 -14.06 7.89 -12.14
C GLN A 71 -15.04 9.07 -12.20
N ALA A 72 -15.59 9.49 -11.06
CA ALA A 72 -16.54 10.60 -10.97
C ALA A 72 -15.86 11.95 -11.22
N PHE A 73 -14.74 12.23 -10.54
CA PHE A 73 -14.09 13.55 -10.57
C PHE A 73 -12.82 13.57 -11.43
N GLY A 74 -11.91 12.62 -11.22
CA GLY A 74 -10.58 12.61 -11.84
C GLY A 74 -10.61 12.42 -13.36
N LYS A 75 -11.48 11.54 -13.86
CA LYS A 75 -11.60 11.24 -15.29
C LYS A 75 -12.05 12.45 -16.10
N GLN A 76 -13.05 13.19 -15.62
CA GLN A 76 -13.57 14.37 -16.30
C GLN A 76 -12.51 15.47 -16.40
N ILE A 77 -11.80 15.73 -15.29
CA ILE A 77 -10.73 16.72 -15.23
C ILE A 77 -9.60 16.37 -16.21
N LEU A 78 -9.11 15.13 -16.21
CA LEU A 78 -7.99 14.75 -17.08
C LEU A 78 -8.34 14.73 -18.56
N ILE A 79 -9.56 14.33 -18.91
CA ILE A 79 -10.03 14.41 -20.31
C ILE A 79 -10.11 15.88 -20.77
N LEU A 80 -10.50 16.80 -19.89
CA LEU A 80 -10.55 18.23 -20.22
C LEU A 80 -9.17 18.82 -20.49
N TYR A 81 -8.17 18.50 -19.64
CA TYR A 81 -6.82 19.07 -19.77
C TYR A 81 -5.91 18.33 -20.77
N PHE A 82 -6.08 17.01 -20.94
CA PHE A 82 -5.18 16.17 -21.75
C PHE A 82 -5.92 15.09 -22.57
N PRO A 83 -6.86 15.47 -23.45
CA PRO A 83 -7.71 14.52 -24.17
C PRO A 83 -6.92 13.54 -25.05
N GLU A 84 -5.94 14.02 -25.82
CA GLU A 84 -5.15 13.19 -26.74
C GLU A 84 -4.27 12.16 -26.03
N LYS A 85 -3.67 12.53 -24.89
CA LYS A 85 -2.84 11.59 -24.12
C LYS A 85 -3.69 10.51 -23.47
N VAL A 86 -4.84 10.87 -22.93
CA VAL A 86 -5.77 9.92 -22.31
C VAL A 86 -6.32 8.95 -23.35
N SER A 87 -6.73 9.43 -24.53
CA SER A 87 -7.24 8.56 -25.60
C SER A 87 -6.18 7.60 -26.13
N MET A 88 -4.94 8.07 -26.34
CA MET A 88 -3.82 7.21 -26.73
C MET A 88 -3.58 6.08 -25.71
N MET A 89 -3.59 6.40 -24.41
CA MET A 89 -3.40 5.39 -23.37
C MET A 89 -4.58 4.42 -23.27
N GLN A 90 -5.82 4.91 -23.41
CA GLN A 90 -7.02 4.06 -23.44
C GLN A 90 -6.97 3.07 -24.61
N ASN A 91 -6.57 3.52 -25.81
CA ASN A 91 -6.45 2.64 -26.97
C ASN A 91 -5.42 1.53 -26.76
N LYS A 92 -4.24 1.85 -26.19
CA LYS A 92 -3.21 0.85 -25.85
C LYS A 92 -3.68 -0.18 -24.82
N ILE A 93 -4.50 0.24 -23.86
CA ILE A 93 -5.10 -0.65 -22.86
C ILE A 93 -6.13 -1.56 -23.54
N GLU A 94 -6.93 -1.02 -24.46
CA GLU A 94 -7.95 -1.77 -25.19
C GLU A 94 -7.34 -2.84 -26.10
N GLU A 95 -6.26 -2.50 -26.82
CA GLU A 95 -5.47 -3.45 -27.63
C GLU A 95 -4.90 -4.61 -26.79
N ASN A 96 -4.58 -4.36 -25.51
CA ASN A 96 -3.98 -5.34 -24.60
C ASN A 96 -4.94 -5.83 -23.50
N ARG A 97 -6.26 -5.76 -23.76
CA ARG A 97 -7.32 -6.13 -22.81
C ARG A 97 -7.17 -7.51 -22.19
N SER A 98 -6.69 -8.49 -22.96
CA SER A 98 -6.51 -9.88 -22.52
C SER A 98 -5.42 -10.02 -21.45
N GLY A 99 -4.37 -9.21 -21.51
CA GLY A 99 -3.26 -9.21 -20.56
C GLY A 99 -3.40 -8.21 -19.42
N LEU A 100 -4.41 -7.33 -19.44
CA LEU A 100 -4.56 -6.21 -18.52
C LEU A 100 -4.59 -6.63 -17.05
N PHE A 101 -5.32 -7.70 -16.73
CA PHE A 101 -5.38 -8.24 -15.37
C PHE A 101 -4.00 -8.68 -14.85
N PHE A 102 -3.26 -9.45 -15.65
CA PHE A 102 -1.91 -9.91 -15.29
C PHE A 102 -0.92 -8.76 -15.21
N PHE A 103 -1.06 -7.76 -16.09
CA PHE A 103 -0.26 -6.55 -16.05
C PHE A 103 -0.47 -5.77 -14.74
N LEU A 104 -1.73 -5.56 -14.33
CA LEU A 104 -2.05 -4.92 -13.05
C LEU A 104 -1.53 -5.73 -11.86
N LEU A 105 -1.67 -7.05 -11.91
CA LEU A 105 -1.15 -7.94 -10.89
C LEU A 105 0.38 -7.80 -10.76
N PHE A 106 1.10 -7.82 -11.88
CA PHE A 106 2.54 -7.64 -11.92
C PHE A 106 2.96 -6.28 -11.33
N LEU A 107 2.29 -5.19 -11.69
CA LEU A 107 2.58 -3.86 -11.14
C LEU A 107 2.31 -3.71 -9.64
N ARG A 108 1.48 -4.59 -9.06
CA ARG A 108 1.18 -4.59 -7.62
C ARG A 108 2.14 -5.48 -6.84
N LEU A 109 2.52 -6.61 -7.43
CA LEU A 109 3.52 -7.52 -6.85
C LEU A 109 4.91 -6.90 -6.87
N PHE A 110 5.27 -6.25 -7.97
CA PHE A 110 6.52 -5.49 -8.11
C PHE A 110 6.22 -4.01 -7.90
N PRO A 111 6.57 -3.41 -6.75
CA PRO A 111 6.14 -2.08 -6.34
C PRO A 111 6.88 -0.95 -7.09
N MET A 112 6.98 -1.04 -8.41
CA MET A 112 7.50 0.01 -9.29
C MET A 112 6.57 1.22 -9.33
N THR A 113 5.26 0.98 -9.23
CA THR A 113 4.23 2.02 -9.28
C THR A 113 3.51 2.11 -7.93
N PRO A 114 3.32 3.32 -7.37
CA PRO A 114 2.55 3.47 -6.15
C PRO A 114 1.11 2.96 -6.29
N ASN A 115 0.62 2.25 -5.27
CA ASN A 115 -0.75 1.70 -5.29
C ASN A 115 -1.83 2.77 -5.48
N TRP A 116 -1.67 3.94 -4.85
CA TRP A 116 -2.60 5.07 -5.00
C TRP A 116 -2.71 5.53 -6.46
N PHE A 117 -1.60 5.51 -7.20
CA PHE A 117 -1.55 5.93 -8.59
C PHE A 117 -2.29 4.94 -9.48
N LEU A 118 -2.11 3.63 -9.24
CA LEU A 118 -2.85 2.59 -9.97
C LEU A 118 -4.36 2.71 -9.71
N ASN A 119 -4.76 2.98 -8.48
CA ASN A 119 -6.18 3.13 -8.12
C ASN A 119 -6.81 4.36 -8.78
N LEU A 120 -6.07 5.47 -8.84
CA LEU A 120 -6.54 6.70 -9.49
C LEU A 120 -6.56 6.58 -11.02
N SER A 121 -5.52 5.99 -11.63
CA SER A 121 -5.36 5.89 -13.09
C SER A 121 -6.24 4.83 -13.77
N SER A 122 -6.53 3.72 -13.09
CA SER A 122 -7.35 2.63 -13.63
C SER A 122 -8.70 3.08 -14.24
N PRO A 123 -9.54 3.90 -13.57
CA PRO A 123 -10.81 4.35 -14.16
C PRO A 123 -10.62 5.32 -15.33
N ILE A 124 -9.56 6.12 -15.32
CA ILE A 124 -9.21 7.03 -16.41
C ILE A 124 -8.84 6.22 -17.66
N LEU A 125 -8.20 5.07 -17.48
CA LEU A 125 -7.82 4.14 -18.55
C LEU A 125 -8.91 3.14 -18.93
N ASN A 126 -10.13 3.28 -18.42
CA ASN A 126 -11.27 2.36 -18.66
C ASN A 126 -11.00 0.90 -18.26
N VAL A 127 -10.16 0.67 -17.25
CA VAL A 127 -9.97 -0.68 -16.69
C VAL A 127 -11.28 -1.16 -16.06
N PRO A 128 -11.77 -2.38 -16.36
CA PRO A 128 -12.98 -2.91 -15.73
C PRO A 128 -12.83 -3.06 -14.22
N VAL A 129 -13.86 -2.66 -13.46
CA VAL A 129 -13.89 -2.77 -11.98
C VAL A 129 -13.59 -4.18 -11.49
N GLY A 130 -14.12 -5.21 -12.15
CA GLY A 130 -13.89 -6.60 -11.75
C GLY A 130 -12.40 -6.97 -11.81
N GLN A 131 -11.74 -6.70 -12.94
CA GLN A 131 -10.30 -6.96 -13.09
C GLN A 131 -9.48 -6.14 -12.10
N PHE A 132 -9.85 -4.88 -11.90
CA PHE A 132 -9.22 -4.01 -10.91
C PHE A 132 -9.34 -4.58 -9.48
N PHE A 133 -10.56 -4.93 -9.05
CA PHE A 133 -10.84 -5.45 -7.71
C PHE A 133 -10.04 -6.72 -7.42
N PHE A 134 -10.09 -7.71 -8.32
CA PHE A 134 -9.33 -8.95 -8.14
C PHE A 134 -7.81 -8.71 -8.21
N SER A 135 -7.34 -7.76 -9.02
CA SER A 135 -5.91 -7.42 -9.07
C SER A 135 -5.43 -6.84 -7.73
N VAL A 136 -6.25 -6.03 -7.06
CA VAL A 136 -5.94 -5.48 -5.73
C VAL A 136 -5.96 -6.59 -4.69
N LEU A 137 -7.00 -7.41 -4.70
CA LEU A 137 -7.20 -8.49 -3.72
C LEU A 137 -6.05 -9.50 -3.75
N ILE A 138 -5.66 -9.95 -4.94
CA ILE A 138 -4.62 -10.99 -5.11
C ILE A 138 -3.23 -10.35 -5.10
N GLY A 139 -3.04 -9.22 -5.79
CA GLY A 139 -1.73 -8.58 -5.94
C GLY A 139 -1.17 -7.99 -4.65
N LEU A 140 -2.03 -7.56 -3.71
CA LEU A 140 -1.58 -7.02 -2.42
C LEU A 140 -1.64 -8.03 -1.29
N LEU A 141 -2.11 -9.25 -1.55
CA LEU A 141 -2.13 -10.32 -0.56
C LEU A 141 -0.73 -10.60 0.06
N PRO A 142 0.36 -10.78 -0.70
CA PRO A 142 1.67 -11.06 -0.10
C PRO A 142 2.18 -9.88 0.74
N TYR A 143 1.96 -8.65 0.27
CA TYR A 143 2.33 -7.44 1.01
C TYR A 143 1.52 -7.31 2.32
N ASN A 144 0.20 -7.50 2.26
CA ASN A 144 -0.67 -7.48 3.43
C ASN A 144 -0.28 -8.58 4.42
N PHE A 145 0.04 -9.78 3.94
CA PHE A 145 0.50 -10.89 4.77
C PHE A 145 1.78 -10.55 5.54
N ILE A 146 2.80 -10.04 4.85
CA ILE A 146 4.07 -9.66 5.50
C ILE A 146 3.83 -8.60 6.59
N CYS A 147 3.05 -7.55 6.29
CA CYS A 147 2.77 -6.50 7.27
C CYS A 147 1.97 -7.01 8.48
N VAL A 148 0.88 -7.76 8.23
CA VAL A 148 0.04 -8.29 9.30
C VAL A 148 0.83 -9.31 10.14
N GLN A 149 1.59 -10.21 9.52
CA GLN A 149 2.42 -11.17 10.23
C GLN A 149 3.45 -10.48 11.11
N THR A 150 4.11 -9.44 10.59
CA THR A 150 5.06 -8.62 11.36
C THR A 150 4.38 -7.99 12.57
N GLY A 151 3.15 -7.50 12.39
CA GLY A 151 2.36 -6.87 13.46
C GLY A 151 1.96 -7.85 14.55
N SER A 152 1.54 -9.05 14.14
CA SER A 152 1.23 -10.13 15.08
C SER A 152 2.46 -10.52 15.90
N ILE A 153 3.63 -10.68 15.27
CA ILE A 153 4.88 -11.01 15.98
C ILE A 153 5.23 -9.89 16.96
N LEU A 154 5.15 -8.63 16.54
CA LEU A 154 5.46 -7.48 17.38
C LEU A 154 4.55 -7.41 18.61
N SER A 155 3.26 -7.76 18.47
CA SER A 155 2.28 -7.72 19.56
C SER A 155 2.48 -8.79 20.64
N GLN A 156 3.23 -9.86 20.33
CA GLN A 156 3.58 -10.93 21.27
C GLN A 156 4.80 -10.55 22.13
N ILE A 157 5.54 -9.52 21.75
CA ILE A 157 6.64 -8.96 22.53
C ILE A 157 6.03 -8.05 23.61
N LYS A 158 5.56 -8.65 24.71
CA LYS A 158 4.86 -7.97 25.83
C LYS A 158 5.51 -8.29 27.17
N SER A 159 6.66 -7.71 27.46
CA SER A 159 7.11 -7.51 28.85
C SER A 159 7.88 -6.20 28.93
N LEU A 160 7.40 -5.27 29.76
CA LEU A 160 8.08 -3.98 29.98
C LEU A 160 9.41 -4.14 30.74
N ASP A 161 9.61 -5.24 31.49
CA ASP A 161 10.90 -5.64 32.05
C ASP A 161 11.90 -6.17 30.99
N ASP A 162 11.43 -6.49 29.78
CA ASP A 162 12.22 -7.03 28.66
C ASP A 162 12.50 -5.94 27.59
N MET A 163 12.01 -4.71 27.81
CA MET A 163 12.34 -3.54 26.98
C MET A 163 13.82 -3.12 27.12
N PHE A 164 14.45 -3.43 28.26
CA PHE A 164 15.88 -3.20 28.52
C PHE A 164 16.77 -4.44 28.32
N SER A 165 16.20 -5.55 27.84
CA SER A 165 16.98 -6.72 27.45
C SER A 165 17.79 -6.41 26.18
N TRP A 166 19.08 -6.71 26.22
CA TRP A 166 20.04 -6.45 25.13
C TRP A 166 19.60 -7.08 23.79
N GLY A 167 18.81 -8.15 23.85
CA GLY A 167 18.22 -8.80 22.68
C GLY A 167 17.11 -7.99 21.99
N THR A 168 16.32 -7.23 22.74
CA THR A 168 15.23 -6.38 22.21
C THR A 168 15.78 -5.12 21.56
N LEU A 169 16.81 -4.53 22.19
CA LEU A 169 17.55 -3.40 21.64
C LEU A 169 18.22 -3.76 20.30
N LEU A 170 18.87 -4.92 20.21
CA LEU A 170 19.45 -5.42 18.97
C LEU A 170 18.40 -5.67 17.87
N LYS A 171 17.21 -6.18 18.22
CA LYS A 171 16.12 -6.43 17.27
C LYS A 171 15.50 -5.14 16.75
N LEU A 172 15.29 -4.13 17.61
CA LEU A 172 14.80 -2.81 17.20
C LEU A 172 15.82 -2.09 16.31
N LEU A 173 17.11 -2.22 16.64
CA LEU A 173 18.20 -1.67 15.83
C LEU A 173 18.32 -2.40 14.49
N ALA A 174 18.13 -3.73 14.46
CA ALA A 174 18.07 -4.51 13.23
C ALA A 174 16.87 -4.12 12.35
N ILE A 175 15.68 -3.91 12.94
CA ILE A 175 14.50 -3.44 12.19
C ILE A 175 14.71 -2.02 11.67
N ALA A 176 15.30 -1.11 12.46
CA ALA A 176 15.65 0.23 12.02
C ALA A 176 16.67 0.21 10.87
N LEU A 177 17.67 -0.67 10.95
CA LEU A 177 18.64 -0.88 9.87
C LEU A 177 17.97 -1.45 8.62
N VAL A 178 17.12 -2.46 8.75
CA VAL A 178 16.38 -3.07 7.63
C VAL A 178 15.40 -2.07 7.00
N ALA A 179 14.77 -1.20 7.79
CA ALA A 179 13.94 -0.10 7.29
C ALA A 179 14.77 0.99 6.58
N LEU A 180 16.04 1.15 6.95
CA LEU A 180 17.00 2.03 6.26
C LEU A 180 17.57 1.42 4.97
N ILE A 181 17.51 0.10 4.78
CA ILE A 181 17.98 -0.58 3.55
C ILE A 181 17.26 -0.05 2.29
N PRO A 182 15.92 0.00 2.20
CA PRO A 182 15.27 0.55 1.01
C PRO A 182 15.57 2.04 0.83
N GLY A 183 15.66 2.82 1.91
CA GLY A 183 16.02 4.25 1.84
C GLY A 183 17.44 4.48 1.31
N THR A 184 18.42 3.69 1.76
CA THR A 184 19.82 3.80 1.34
C THR A 184 20.06 3.23 -0.06
N ILE A 185 19.40 2.13 -0.44
CA ILE A 185 19.45 1.58 -1.80
C ILE A 185 18.85 2.57 -2.80
N VAL A 186 17.67 3.14 -2.50
CA VAL A 186 17.05 4.15 -3.36
C VAL A 186 17.91 5.40 -3.47
N LYS A 187 18.53 5.85 -2.37
CA LYS A 187 19.44 7.00 -2.38
C LYS A 187 20.73 6.71 -3.17
N ARG A 188 21.27 5.48 -3.11
CA ARG A 188 22.47 5.05 -3.86
C ARG A 188 22.21 4.90 -5.35
N PHE A 189 21.04 4.40 -5.75
CA PHE A 189 20.60 4.38 -7.16
C PHE A 189 20.28 5.79 -7.68
N SER A 190 19.75 6.68 -6.83
CA SER A 190 19.50 8.07 -7.20
C SER A 190 20.81 8.85 -7.39
N HIS A 191 21.85 8.59 -6.58
CA HIS A 191 23.16 9.22 -6.72
C HIS A 191 23.88 8.80 -8.01
N HIS A 192 23.89 7.50 -8.35
CA HIS A 192 24.49 7.03 -9.62
C HIS A 192 23.76 7.57 -10.87
N LYS A 193 22.46 7.83 -10.79
CA LYS A 193 21.69 8.41 -11.90
C LYS A 193 21.90 9.93 -12.04
N LEU A 194 22.36 10.60 -10.99
CA LEU A 194 22.73 12.02 -10.99
C LEU A 194 24.17 12.22 -11.53
N GLU A 195 25.13 11.42 -11.05
CA GLU A 195 26.52 11.47 -11.55
C GLU A 195 26.64 11.08 -13.04
N GLY A 196 25.86 10.06 -13.47
CA GLY A 196 25.81 9.68 -14.89
C GLY A 196 25.18 10.75 -15.79
N LYS A 197 24.30 11.60 -15.26
CA LYS A 197 23.72 12.74 -16.01
C LYS A 197 24.67 13.93 -16.08
N GLU A 198 25.44 14.22 -15.02
CA GLU A 198 26.43 15.30 -15.03
C GLU A 198 27.60 15.01 -15.98
N LEU A 199 28.06 13.76 -16.08
CA LEU A 199 29.12 13.37 -17.03
C LEU A 199 28.69 13.50 -18.50
N ILE A 200 27.44 13.15 -18.84
CA ILE A 200 26.91 13.29 -20.21
C ILE A 200 26.71 14.77 -20.58
N VAL A 201 26.31 15.60 -19.63
CA VAL A 201 26.10 17.05 -19.85
C VAL A 201 27.43 17.80 -19.97
N ASN A 202 28.45 17.44 -19.18
CA ASN A 202 29.79 18.04 -19.32
C ASN A 202 30.56 17.53 -20.55
N GLY A 203 30.40 16.25 -20.94
CA GLY A 203 31.01 15.70 -22.16
C GLY A 203 30.45 16.31 -23.47
N ARG A 204 29.22 16.83 -23.46
CA ARG A 204 28.65 17.60 -24.59
C ARG A 204 29.08 19.06 -24.66
N LYS A 205 29.69 19.60 -23.60
CA LYS A 205 30.18 20.99 -23.57
C LYS A 205 31.65 21.13 -23.97
N SER A 206 32.40 20.03 -24.07
CA SER A 206 33.82 20.04 -24.46
C SER A 206 34.10 19.46 -25.86
N MET A 207 33.06 19.29 -26.69
CA MET A 207 33.15 18.87 -28.08
C MET A 207 32.39 19.89 -28.93
#